data_AF-A0A7V0W125-F1
#
_entry.id   AF-A0A7V0W125-F1
#
_cell.length_a   1.000
_cell.length_b   1.000
_cell.length_c   1.000
_cell.angle_alpha   90.00
_cell.angle_beta   90.00
_cell.angle_gamma   90.00
#
_symmetry.space_group_name_H-M   'P 1'
#
loop_
_entity.id
_entity.type
_entity.pdbx_description
1 polymer ?
#
loop_
_entity_poly.entity_id
_entity_poly.type
_entity_poly.pdbx_seq_one_letter_code
_entity_poly.pdbx_strand_id
1 'polypeptide(L)'
;GEAHWVDDLCLTRRPASIDDVVIAGIVGDALENINIVGAMSDPKELPINYRCVNVAAELLRNTTKPITFWFYDRKSAKYILELFSAVAGSEEDAIKYPYGYPFLEPISPLKFPFHGVDLLFETCKFPLPVPIGPMAQVGATAPGTLAGTLAQENAEILAGIVIVQLIRQGTPVCYGGIPHAFDMRTTQLVFSGPEQALMAVAMTQMGKYYGLPVYINVGLTDSKTVDAQAGIEVGITLVLGALSGADIFGHLGISGVDQASSLTMLIMQDEVIGYVERIMRGFEISDETFGLDVIDAVVSEGGTFLSQEHTVRHFRKELWFPTLLDRQFWQAWRDDNAKDMMTRCIEKKNMILKNHKPKPIDDDTEKEIRKVLSYAIHELIE
;
A
#
# COMPACT_ATOMS: atom_id res chain seq x y z
N GLY A 1 -1.63 1.26 10.06
CA GLY A 1 -2.07 -0.01 10.66
C GLY A 1 -3.04 0.40 11.72
N GLU A 2 -4.30 0.02 11.58
CA GLU A 2 -5.38 0.80 12.18
C GLU A 2 -5.80 0.29 13.55
N ALA A 3 -6.11 1.24 14.44
CA ALA A 3 -6.64 0.92 15.77
C ALA A 3 -8.05 0.31 15.73
N HIS A 4 -8.76 0.50 14.63
CA HIS A 4 -10.13 0.02 14.45
C HIS A 4 -10.26 -0.78 13.16
N TRP A 5 -11.23 -1.69 13.18
CA TRP A 5 -11.63 -2.52 12.06
C TRP A 5 -13.11 -2.30 11.77
N VAL A 6 -13.50 -2.16 10.49
CA VAL A 6 -14.91 -2.07 10.09
C VAL A 6 -15.47 -3.41 9.66
N ASP A 7 -16.78 -3.59 9.86
CA ASP A 7 -17.52 -4.66 9.22
C ASP A 7 -17.68 -4.44 7.70
N ASP A 8 -18.20 -5.45 7.00
CA ASP A 8 -18.27 -5.48 5.54
C ASP A 8 -19.07 -4.32 4.94
N LEU A 9 -20.14 -3.93 5.63
CA LEU A 9 -21.04 -2.84 5.23
C LEU A 9 -20.54 -1.48 5.73
N CYS A 10 -19.43 -1.44 6.46
CA CYS A 10 -18.84 -0.23 7.05
C CYS A 10 -19.83 0.53 7.95
N LEU A 11 -20.71 -0.19 8.63
CA LEU A 11 -21.72 0.36 9.54
C LEU A 11 -21.24 0.34 10.99
N THR A 12 -20.38 -0.62 11.34
CA THR A 12 -19.86 -0.76 12.70
C THR A 12 -18.35 -0.81 12.71
N ARG A 13 -17.77 -0.25 13.78
CA ARG A 13 -16.33 -0.30 14.06
C ARG A 13 -16.10 -1.01 15.38
N ARG A 14 -15.05 -1.82 15.42
CA ARG A 14 -14.53 -2.44 16.64
C ARG A 14 -13.02 -2.18 16.76
N PRO A 15 -12.44 -2.29 17.97
CA PRO A 15 -10.99 -2.36 18.11
C PRO A 15 -10.43 -3.48 17.23
N ALA A 16 -9.28 -3.21 16.61
CA ALA A 16 -8.56 -4.20 15.84
C ALA A 16 -7.82 -5.17 16.78
N SER A 17 -7.71 -6.44 16.36
CA SER A 17 -7.06 -7.52 17.11
C SER A 17 -5.93 -8.17 16.29
N ILE A 18 -5.21 -9.10 16.90
CA ILE A 18 -4.16 -9.84 16.19
C ILE A 18 -4.74 -10.75 15.09
N ASP A 19 -5.96 -11.26 15.28
CA ASP A 19 -6.65 -12.05 14.25
C ASP A 19 -6.86 -11.25 12.97
N ASP A 20 -7.05 -9.92 13.08
CA ASP A 20 -7.17 -9.05 11.92
C ASP A 20 -5.87 -8.96 11.11
N VAL A 21 -4.71 -9.04 11.77
CA VAL A 21 -3.40 -9.10 11.10
C VAL A 21 -3.28 -10.38 10.28
N VAL A 22 -3.73 -11.52 10.83
CA VAL A 22 -3.74 -12.81 10.14
C VAL A 22 -4.65 -12.75 8.91
N ILE A 23 -5.87 -12.24 9.07
CA ILE A 23 -6.84 -12.10 7.98
C ILE A 23 -6.32 -11.13 6.91
N ALA A 24 -5.72 -9.99 7.31
CA ALA A 24 -5.09 -9.05 6.38
C ALA A 24 -3.94 -9.70 5.61
N GLY A 25 -3.10 -10.50 6.28
CA GLY A 25 -2.03 -11.27 5.67
C GLY A 25 -2.56 -12.21 4.57
N ILE A 26 -3.58 -13.02 4.90
CA ILE A 26 -4.21 -13.97 3.96
C ILE A 26 -4.80 -13.25 2.75
N VAL A 27 -5.55 -12.16 2.98
CA VAL A 27 -6.18 -11.42 1.88
C VAL A 27 -5.12 -10.71 1.04
N GLY A 28 -4.16 -10.02 1.66
CA GLY A 28 -3.07 -9.34 0.95
C GLY A 28 -2.22 -10.30 0.13
N ASP A 29 -1.97 -11.52 0.61
CA ASP A 29 -1.26 -12.57 -0.14
C ASP A 29 -2.03 -12.98 -1.41
N ALA A 30 -3.37 -13.06 -1.33
CA ALA A 30 -4.23 -13.46 -2.44
C ALA A 30 -4.41 -12.39 -3.53
N LEU A 31 -4.24 -11.10 -3.20
CA LEU A 31 -4.49 -9.99 -4.12
C LEU A 31 -3.32 -9.78 -5.08
N GLU A 32 -3.56 -9.92 -6.38
CA GLU A 32 -2.55 -9.82 -7.43
C GLU A 32 -1.81 -8.48 -7.43
N ASN A 33 -2.54 -7.38 -7.24
CA ASN A 33 -2.01 -6.03 -7.39
C ASN A 33 -1.48 -5.45 -6.07
N ILE A 34 -1.47 -6.25 -4.99
CA ILE A 34 -0.86 -5.88 -3.71
C ILE A 34 0.50 -6.57 -3.62
N ASN A 35 1.57 -5.80 -3.82
CA ASN A 35 2.94 -6.33 -3.87
C ASN A 35 3.63 -6.33 -2.49
N ILE A 36 3.16 -5.50 -1.55
CA ILE A 36 3.66 -5.41 -0.17
C ILE A 36 2.45 -5.52 0.76
N VAL A 37 2.46 -6.50 1.67
CA VAL A 37 1.32 -6.81 2.53
C VAL A 37 1.44 -6.05 3.85
N GLY A 38 0.43 -5.23 4.13
CA GLY A 38 0.36 -4.44 5.35
C GLY A 38 -0.33 -5.18 6.51
N ALA A 39 0.07 -4.87 7.74
CA ALA A 39 -0.62 -5.37 8.94
C ALA A 39 -2.12 -5.04 8.98
N MET A 40 -2.50 -3.86 8.44
CA MET A 40 -3.82 -3.24 8.53
C MET A 40 -4.40 -3.05 9.95
N SER A 41 -3.88 -3.73 10.97
CA SER A 41 -4.34 -3.70 12.36
C SER A 41 -3.19 -3.29 13.28
N ASP A 42 -3.49 -2.42 14.24
CA ASP A 42 -2.66 -2.13 15.42
C ASP A 42 -3.31 -2.73 16.68
N PRO A 43 -3.03 -4.00 17.01
CA PRO A 43 -3.75 -4.75 18.05
C PRO A 43 -3.42 -4.25 19.46
N LYS A 44 -4.29 -3.39 20.00
CA LYS A 44 -4.10 -2.74 21.31
C LYS A 44 -4.14 -3.69 22.50
N GLU A 45 -4.63 -4.91 22.30
CA GLU A 45 -4.59 -5.99 23.28
C GLU A 45 -3.16 -6.46 23.63
N LEU A 46 -2.19 -6.21 22.75
CA LEU A 46 -0.78 -6.53 22.99
C LEU A 46 -0.03 -5.35 23.64
N PRO A 47 0.91 -5.61 24.58
CA PRO A 47 1.79 -4.59 25.13
C PRO A 47 2.58 -3.88 24.02
N ILE A 48 2.63 -2.55 24.09
CA ILE A 48 3.18 -1.71 23.00
C ILE A 48 4.63 -2.08 22.62
N ASN A 49 5.45 -2.43 23.61
CA ASN A 49 6.85 -2.81 23.41
C ASN A 49 7.03 -4.13 22.66
N TYR A 50 6.04 -5.03 22.68
CA TYR A 50 6.10 -6.35 22.03
C TYR A 50 5.22 -6.44 20.78
N ARG A 51 4.20 -5.58 20.68
CA ARG A 51 3.17 -5.64 19.64
C ARG A 51 3.74 -5.79 18.23
N CYS A 52 4.70 -4.94 17.85
CA CYS A 52 5.27 -4.95 16.50
C CYS A 52 6.02 -6.27 16.19
N VAL A 53 6.64 -6.92 17.18
CA VAL A 53 7.31 -8.21 17.02
C VAL A 53 6.29 -9.31 16.71
N ASN A 54 5.17 -9.32 17.43
CA ASN A 54 4.11 -10.30 17.21
C ASN A 54 3.40 -10.08 15.87
N VAL A 55 3.08 -8.82 15.53
CA VAL A 55 2.50 -8.43 14.23
C VAL A 55 3.41 -8.87 13.08
N ALA A 56 4.72 -8.66 13.18
CA ALA A 56 5.68 -9.10 12.17
C ALA A 56 5.65 -10.62 11.99
N ALA A 57 5.65 -11.39 13.09
CA ALA A 57 5.60 -12.85 13.03
C ALA A 57 4.32 -13.37 12.38
N GLU A 58 3.16 -12.78 12.69
CA GLU A 58 1.89 -13.17 12.06
C GLU A 58 1.86 -12.82 10.57
N LEU A 59 2.41 -11.69 10.14
CA LEU A 59 2.53 -11.38 8.72
C LEU A 59 3.45 -12.38 8.00
N LEU A 60 4.63 -12.66 8.54
CA LEU A 60 5.60 -13.61 7.97
C LEU A 60 5.03 -15.04 7.84
N ARG A 61 4.07 -15.42 8.70
CA ARG A 61 3.35 -16.69 8.62
C ARG A 61 2.30 -16.75 7.53
N ASN A 62 1.71 -15.60 7.20
CA ASN A 62 0.48 -15.52 6.42
C ASN A 62 0.65 -14.86 5.04
N THR A 63 1.88 -14.55 4.63
CA THR A 63 2.17 -14.14 3.25
C THR A 63 3.58 -14.52 2.81
N THR A 64 3.75 -14.72 1.50
CA THR A 64 5.06 -14.89 0.85
C THR A 64 5.64 -13.59 0.30
N LYS A 65 4.88 -12.49 0.38
CA LYS A 65 5.26 -11.17 -0.13
C LYS A 65 6.02 -10.38 0.95
N PRO A 66 6.78 -9.34 0.57
CA PRO A 66 7.30 -8.37 1.53
C PRO A 66 6.17 -7.77 2.37
N ILE A 67 6.49 -7.41 3.62
CA ILE A 67 5.54 -6.98 4.63
C ILE A 67 5.82 -5.55 5.10
N THR A 68 4.75 -4.84 5.50
CA THR A 68 4.84 -3.51 6.09
C THR A 68 3.99 -3.41 7.36
N PHE A 69 4.58 -2.83 8.40
CA PHE A 69 3.97 -2.68 9.72
C PHE A 69 4.76 -1.64 10.52
N TRP A 70 4.22 -1.25 11.67
CA TRP A 70 4.85 -0.22 12.50
C TRP A 70 6.02 -0.78 13.31
N PHE A 71 7.21 -0.20 13.17
CA PHE A 71 8.34 -0.42 14.06
C PHE A 71 8.22 0.52 15.26
N TYR A 72 8.24 -0.02 16.48
CA TYR A 72 7.99 0.80 17.67
C TYR A 72 9.27 1.42 18.25
N ASP A 73 10.24 0.59 18.62
CA ASP A 73 11.48 1.05 19.26
C ASP A 73 12.69 0.18 18.90
N ARG A 74 13.86 0.59 19.35
CA ARG A 74 15.11 -0.10 19.07
C ARG A 74 15.18 -1.53 19.65
N LYS A 75 14.58 -1.74 20.82
CA LYS A 75 14.63 -3.05 21.51
C LYS A 75 13.80 -4.09 20.76
N SER A 76 12.58 -3.72 20.38
CA SER A 76 11.69 -4.56 19.57
C SER A 76 12.22 -4.76 18.15
N ALA A 77 12.85 -3.74 17.55
CA ALA A 77 13.46 -3.85 16.22
C ALA A 77 14.51 -4.97 16.13
N LYS A 78 15.29 -5.20 17.20
CA LYS A 78 16.25 -6.31 17.26
C LYS A 78 15.56 -7.67 16.99
N TYR A 79 14.45 -7.94 17.66
CA TYR A 79 13.71 -9.20 17.48
C TYR A 79 13.06 -9.30 16.11
N ILE A 80 12.66 -8.18 15.51
CA ILE A 80 12.14 -8.16 14.15
C ILE A 80 13.24 -8.59 13.15
N LEU A 81 14.48 -8.12 13.32
CA LEU A 81 15.61 -8.56 12.48
C LEU A 81 15.95 -10.05 12.70
N GLU A 82 15.82 -10.55 13.93
CA GLU A 82 15.95 -11.98 14.24
C GLU A 82 14.86 -12.81 13.54
N LEU A 83 13.60 -12.33 13.52
CA LEU A 83 12.52 -12.96 12.76
C LEU A 83 12.82 -12.98 11.26
N PHE A 84 13.31 -11.88 10.69
CA PHE A 84 13.69 -11.83 9.27
C PHE A 84 14.80 -12.83 8.96
N SER A 85 15.81 -12.93 9.83
CA SER A 85 16.91 -13.90 9.66
C SER A 85 16.42 -15.35 9.77
N ALA A 86 15.49 -15.63 10.69
CA ALA A 86 14.91 -16.95 10.85
C ALA A 86 14.14 -17.38 9.59
N VAL A 87 13.33 -16.49 9.01
CA VAL A 87 12.55 -16.78 7.79
C VAL A 87 13.44 -16.85 6.54
N ALA A 88 14.48 -16.02 6.47
CA ALA A 88 15.45 -16.05 5.37
C ALA A 88 16.33 -17.31 5.39
N GLY A 89 16.51 -17.92 6.57
CA GLY A 89 17.49 -18.99 6.83
C GLY A 89 18.89 -18.50 7.18
N SER A 90 19.19 -17.21 6.94
CA SER A 90 20.44 -16.57 7.36
C SER A 90 20.30 -15.04 7.44
N GLU A 91 21.16 -14.40 8.22
CA GLU A 91 21.28 -12.93 8.25
C GLU A 91 21.72 -12.37 6.88
N GLU A 92 22.62 -13.07 6.17
CA GLU A 92 23.08 -12.65 4.84
C GLU A 92 21.93 -12.62 3.83
N ASP A 93 21.07 -13.63 3.84
CA ASP A 93 19.90 -13.69 2.96
C ASP A 93 18.84 -12.64 3.34
N ALA A 94 18.63 -12.40 4.64
CA ALA A 94 17.71 -11.35 5.11
C ALA A 94 18.19 -9.93 4.72
N ILE A 95 19.51 -9.71 4.67
CA ILE A 95 20.11 -8.46 4.20
C ILE A 95 19.95 -8.32 2.68
N LYS A 96 20.18 -9.41 1.93
CA LYS A 96 20.13 -9.41 0.47
C LYS A 96 18.70 -9.28 -0.06
N TYR A 97 17.73 -9.86 0.65
CA TYR A 97 16.30 -9.85 0.31
C TYR A 97 15.46 -9.40 1.52
N PRO A 98 15.38 -8.09 1.80
CA PRO A 98 14.61 -7.54 2.92
C PRO A 98 13.13 -7.94 2.89
N TYR A 99 12.63 -8.45 4.01
CA TYR A 99 11.20 -8.78 4.18
C TYR A 99 10.34 -7.56 4.49
N GLY A 100 10.90 -6.51 5.08
CA GLY A 100 10.17 -5.30 5.43
C GLY A 100 11.14 -4.14 5.68
N TYR A 101 10.59 -2.99 6.03
CA TYR A 101 11.39 -1.78 6.23
C TYR A 101 10.83 -0.93 7.38
N PRO A 102 11.70 -0.22 8.13
CA PRO A 102 11.25 0.83 9.03
C PRO A 102 10.80 2.05 8.21
N PHE A 103 9.91 2.85 8.78
CA PHE A 103 9.49 4.13 8.22
C PHE A 103 9.90 5.24 9.18
N LEU A 104 10.71 6.21 8.73
CA LEU A 104 11.09 7.36 9.56
C LEU A 104 10.09 8.49 9.30
N GLU A 105 9.29 8.82 10.31
CA GLU A 105 8.32 9.91 10.26
C GLU A 105 8.83 11.12 11.05
N PRO A 106 9.33 12.19 10.40
CA PRO A 106 9.51 13.46 11.07
C PRO A 106 8.16 13.98 11.61
N ILE A 107 8.19 14.58 12.80
CA ILE A 107 7.03 15.24 13.40
C ILE A 107 7.01 16.67 12.89
N SER A 108 6.15 16.95 11.92
CA SER A 108 5.97 18.31 11.43
C SER A 108 5.37 19.22 12.53
N PRO A 109 5.86 20.47 12.68
CA PRO A 109 6.93 21.09 11.91
C PRO A 109 8.35 20.80 12.46
N LEU A 110 9.23 20.33 11.58
CA LEU A 110 10.69 20.32 11.70
C LEU A 110 11.27 19.59 12.93
N LYS A 111 10.67 18.48 13.36
CA LYS A 111 11.17 17.67 14.49
C LYS A 111 11.33 16.20 14.10
N PHE A 112 12.15 15.47 14.85
CA PHE A 112 12.29 14.03 14.70
C PHE A 112 11.93 13.31 16.00
N PRO A 113 11.16 12.21 15.95
CA PRO A 113 10.85 11.41 17.13
C PRO A 113 12.10 10.68 17.62
N PHE A 114 12.30 10.63 18.94
CA PHE A 114 13.43 9.91 19.53
C PHE A 114 13.44 8.42 19.10
N HIS A 115 12.32 7.71 19.29
CA HIS A 115 12.24 6.28 18.95
C HIS A 115 12.44 6.02 17.46
N GLY A 116 11.90 6.88 16.57
CA GLY A 116 12.07 6.72 15.13
C GLY A 116 13.53 6.87 14.67
N VAL A 117 14.32 7.73 15.33
CA VAL A 117 15.77 7.84 15.05
C VAL A 117 16.56 6.73 15.77
N ASP A 118 16.25 6.44 17.03
CA ASP A 118 16.99 5.44 17.82
C ASP A 118 16.87 4.03 17.24
N LEU A 119 15.70 3.65 16.71
CA LEU A 119 15.53 2.34 16.08
C LEU A 119 16.40 2.17 14.83
N LEU A 120 16.77 3.25 14.14
CA LEU A 120 17.63 3.17 12.95
C LEU A 120 19.03 2.65 13.27
N PHE A 121 19.53 2.85 14.50
CA PHE A 121 20.80 2.24 14.93
C PHE A 121 20.73 0.71 15.03
N GLU A 122 19.52 0.14 15.11
CA GLU A 122 19.31 -1.30 15.05
C GLU A 122 18.96 -1.73 13.64
N THR A 123 17.93 -1.14 13.04
CA THR A 123 17.44 -1.56 11.73
C THR A 123 18.50 -1.37 10.66
N CYS A 124 19.29 -0.29 10.66
CA CYS A 124 20.36 -0.09 9.67
C CYS A 124 21.49 -1.11 9.76
N LYS A 125 21.54 -2.03 10.73
CA LYS A 125 22.50 -3.17 10.71
C LYS A 125 22.21 -4.10 9.54
N PHE A 126 20.93 -4.27 9.20
CA PHE A 126 20.52 -4.82 7.92
C PHE A 126 20.21 -3.57 7.10
N PRO A 127 20.89 -3.22 6.02
CA PRO A 127 20.62 -1.96 5.29
C PRO A 127 19.24 -1.99 4.58
N LEU A 128 18.15 -2.12 5.35
CA LEU A 128 16.76 -2.07 4.95
C LEU A 128 16.49 -0.69 4.36
N PRO A 129 15.71 -0.58 3.27
CA PRO A 129 15.29 0.70 2.76
C PRO A 129 14.60 1.52 3.84
N VAL A 130 14.86 2.82 3.93
CA VAL A 130 14.20 3.71 4.89
C VAL A 130 13.43 4.76 4.12
N PRO A 131 12.10 4.62 3.96
CA PRO A 131 11.26 5.74 3.57
C PRO A 131 11.25 6.80 4.67
N ILE A 132 11.45 8.06 4.27
CA ILE A 132 11.33 9.21 5.15
C ILE A 132 10.12 9.99 4.69
N GLY A 133 9.06 10.00 5.51
CA GLY A 133 7.79 10.63 5.16
C GLY A 133 7.20 11.41 6.32
N PRO A 134 7.24 12.74 6.30
CA PRO A 134 6.54 13.55 7.28
C PRO A 134 5.10 13.83 6.83
N MET A 135 4.15 13.73 7.75
CA MET A 135 2.75 14.04 7.47
C MET A 135 2.44 15.53 7.71
N ALA A 136 3.03 16.40 6.89
CA ALA A 136 2.84 17.84 6.99
C ALA A 136 1.42 18.25 6.58
N GLN A 137 0.73 19.01 7.43
CA GLN A 137 -0.69 19.37 7.25
C GLN A 137 -0.85 20.82 6.84
N VAL A 138 -1.38 21.06 5.65
CA VAL A 138 -1.59 22.41 5.10
C VAL A 138 -2.46 23.24 6.06
N GLY A 139 -1.90 24.31 6.62
CA GLY A 139 -2.61 25.22 7.53
C GLY A 139 -2.72 24.75 8.98
N ALA A 140 -2.17 23.59 9.33
CA ALA A 140 -2.15 23.08 10.71
C ALA A 140 -0.71 22.87 11.23
N THR A 141 -0.01 21.86 10.72
CA THR A 141 1.40 21.58 11.10
C THR A 141 2.41 22.07 10.06
N ALA A 142 1.93 22.73 9.00
CA ALA A 142 2.69 23.39 7.96
C ALA A 142 1.97 24.69 7.49
N PRO A 143 2.61 25.55 6.68
CA PRO A 143 1.98 26.78 6.19
C PRO A 143 0.65 26.53 5.47
N GLY A 144 -0.25 27.53 5.47
CA GLY A 144 -1.57 27.44 4.81
C GLY A 144 -1.55 27.46 3.28
N THR A 145 -0.41 27.18 2.65
CA THR A 145 -0.23 27.21 1.20
C THR A 145 0.48 25.94 0.77
N LEU A 146 0.06 25.32 -0.33
CA LEU A 146 0.65 24.07 -0.82
C LEU A 146 2.18 24.19 -1.01
N ALA A 147 2.65 25.26 -1.63
CA ALA A 147 4.08 25.47 -1.85
C ALA A 147 4.89 25.57 -0.53
N GLY A 148 4.34 26.26 0.48
CA GLY A 148 4.97 26.35 1.80
C GLY A 148 5.02 25.01 2.53
N THR A 149 3.95 24.21 2.43
CA THR A 149 3.92 22.84 2.95
C THR A 149 4.97 21.97 2.28
N LEU A 150 5.01 21.94 0.94
CA LEU A 150 5.98 21.17 0.17
C LEU A 150 7.43 21.57 0.50
N ALA A 151 7.70 22.87 0.68
CA ALA A 151 9.03 23.34 1.04
C ALA A 151 9.45 22.86 2.45
N GLN A 152 8.55 22.92 3.42
CA GLN A 152 8.80 22.43 4.78
C GLN A 152 9.04 20.92 4.79
N GLU A 153 8.13 20.17 4.16
CA GLU A 153 8.21 18.72 4.09
C GLU A 153 9.46 18.24 3.36
N ASN A 154 9.83 18.88 2.24
CA ASN A 154 11.09 18.59 1.57
C ASN A 154 12.30 18.81 2.50
N ALA A 155 12.28 19.85 3.35
CA ALA A 155 13.36 20.06 4.32
C ALA A 155 13.42 18.94 5.38
N GLU A 156 12.26 18.48 5.86
CA GLU A 156 12.14 17.37 6.81
C GLU A 156 12.66 16.05 6.20
N ILE A 157 12.29 15.76 4.94
CA ILE A 157 12.76 14.57 4.22
C ILE A 157 14.26 14.60 4.01
N LEU A 158 14.81 15.70 3.50
CA LEU A 158 16.25 15.83 3.26
C LEU A 158 17.05 15.73 4.57
N ALA A 159 16.55 16.30 5.67
CA ALA A 159 17.16 16.14 6.98
C ALA A 159 17.13 14.67 7.45
N GLY A 160 16.02 13.95 7.23
CA GLY A 160 15.93 12.53 7.55
C GLY A 160 16.88 11.67 6.72
N ILE A 161 17.05 11.97 5.43
CA ILE A 161 18.05 11.32 4.57
C ILE A 161 19.46 11.50 5.16
N VAL A 162 19.81 12.73 5.55
CA VAL A 162 21.11 13.02 6.17
C VAL A 162 21.28 12.21 7.47
N ILE A 163 20.26 12.14 8.33
CA ILE A 163 20.31 11.34 9.56
C ILE A 163 20.59 9.86 9.25
N VAL A 164 19.86 9.27 8.31
CA VAL A 164 20.06 7.85 7.92
C VAL A 164 21.48 7.62 7.41
N GLN A 165 21.99 8.50 6.53
CA GLN A 165 23.35 8.37 5.99
C GLN A 165 24.45 8.59 7.04
N LEU A 166 24.19 9.39 8.08
CA LEU A 166 25.12 9.58 9.21
C LEU A 166 25.14 8.37 10.14
N ILE A 167 24.02 7.66 10.31
CA ILE A 167 23.96 6.43 11.09
C ILE A 167 24.71 5.31 10.36
N ARG A 168 24.44 5.13 9.07
CA ARG A 168 25.17 4.20 8.21
C ARG A 168 25.18 4.70 6.76
N GLN A 169 26.37 5.05 6.29
CA GLN A 169 26.57 5.44 4.90
C GLN A 169 26.17 4.29 3.96
N GLY A 170 25.39 4.60 2.94
CA GLY A 170 24.94 3.65 1.92
C GLY A 170 23.66 2.89 2.27
N THR A 171 23.03 3.14 3.43
CA THR A 171 21.68 2.63 3.70
C THR A 171 20.71 3.17 2.63
N PRO A 172 19.90 2.33 1.97
CA PRO A 172 18.95 2.80 0.97
C PRO A 172 17.88 3.69 1.61
N VAL A 173 17.50 4.77 0.92
CA VAL A 173 16.47 5.70 1.38
C VAL A 173 15.42 5.89 0.30
N CYS A 174 14.20 6.19 0.73
CA CYS A 174 13.08 6.51 -0.16
C CYS A 174 12.52 7.89 0.23
N TYR A 175 12.29 8.73 -0.78
CA TYR A 175 11.72 10.06 -0.62
C TYR A 175 10.21 9.93 -0.42
N GLY A 176 9.74 10.03 0.82
CA GLY A 176 8.33 9.87 1.18
C GLY A 176 7.59 11.21 1.18
N GLY A 177 6.91 11.54 0.08
CA GLY A 177 6.04 12.72 0.04
C GLY A 177 4.62 12.39 0.48
N ILE A 178 4.28 12.69 1.74
CA ILE A 178 2.97 12.40 2.33
C ILE A 178 2.31 13.63 2.98
N PRO A 179 2.33 14.83 2.36
CA PRO A 179 1.57 15.95 2.89
C PRO A 179 0.09 15.62 2.88
N HIS A 180 -0.68 16.27 3.74
CA HIS A 180 -2.14 16.24 3.68
C HIS A 180 -2.74 17.63 3.82
N ALA A 181 -3.91 17.83 3.19
CA ALA A 181 -4.72 19.02 3.46
C ALA A 181 -5.52 18.86 4.75
N PHE A 182 -5.90 19.98 5.36
CA PHE A 182 -6.69 20.00 6.59
C PHE A 182 -7.98 20.81 6.36
N ASP A 183 -9.14 20.16 6.51
CA ASP A 183 -10.45 20.83 6.39
C ASP A 183 -10.76 21.57 7.68
N MET A 184 -10.59 22.89 7.65
CA MET A 184 -10.84 23.78 8.79
C MET A 184 -12.31 23.79 9.26
N ARG A 185 -13.26 23.46 8.37
CA ARG A 185 -14.69 23.43 8.73
C ARG A 185 -15.02 22.22 9.60
N THR A 186 -14.37 21.09 9.33
CA THR A 186 -14.61 19.82 10.04
C THR A 186 -13.52 19.50 11.05
N THR A 187 -12.41 20.26 11.05
CA THR A 187 -11.21 20.00 11.86
C THR A 187 -10.67 18.59 11.62
N GLN A 188 -10.67 18.16 10.35
CA GLN A 188 -10.30 16.82 9.94
C GLN A 188 -9.23 16.89 8.85
N LEU A 189 -8.38 15.86 8.79
CA LEU A 189 -7.50 15.66 7.64
C LEU A 189 -8.32 15.35 6.38
N VAL A 190 -7.72 15.63 5.24
CA VAL A 190 -8.23 15.26 3.92
C VAL A 190 -7.25 14.27 3.32
N PHE A 191 -7.65 13.01 3.24
CA PHE A 191 -6.83 11.92 2.71
C PHE A 191 -6.89 11.84 1.19
N SER A 192 -7.98 12.33 0.59
CA SER A 192 -8.11 12.32 -0.86
C SER A 192 -8.82 13.56 -1.40
N GLY A 193 -8.12 14.68 -1.37
CA GLY A 193 -8.52 15.92 -2.02
C GLY A 193 -7.74 16.21 -3.31
N PRO A 194 -8.19 17.18 -4.12
CA PRO A 194 -7.42 17.64 -5.27
C PRO A 194 -6.05 18.22 -4.86
N GLU A 195 -5.95 18.86 -3.69
CA GLU A 195 -4.68 19.33 -3.13
C GLU A 195 -3.72 18.18 -2.85
N GLN A 196 -4.25 17.04 -2.37
CA GLN A 196 -3.46 15.83 -2.14
C GLN A 196 -2.82 15.34 -3.45
N ALA A 197 -3.62 15.23 -4.52
CA ALA A 197 -3.13 14.79 -5.81
C ALA A 197 -2.06 15.74 -6.37
N LEU A 198 -2.28 17.06 -6.28
CA LEU A 198 -1.31 18.07 -6.74
C LEU A 198 0.02 17.96 -5.97
N MET A 199 -0.05 17.85 -4.64
CA MET A 199 1.13 17.72 -3.81
C MET A 199 1.86 16.40 -4.08
N ALA A 200 1.13 15.28 -4.25
CA ALA A 200 1.72 13.99 -4.59
C ALA A 200 2.51 14.02 -5.92
N VAL A 201 1.95 14.66 -6.97
CA VAL A 201 2.66 14.85 -8.24
C VAL A 201 3.91 15.70 -8.06
N ALA A 202 3.81 16.82 -7.32
CA ALA A 202 4.95 17.70 -7.08
C ALA A 202 6.07 17.00 -6.29
N MET A 203 5.71 16.29 -5.21
CA MET A 203 6.64 15.51 -4.39
C MET A 203 7.32 14.40 -5.20
N THR A 204 6.59 13.77 -6.10
CA THR A 204 7.17 12.78 -7.01
C THR A 204 8.22 13.41 -7.91
N GLN A 205 7.91 14.53 -8.56
CA GLN A 205 8.88 15.23 -9.40
C GLN A 205 10.11 15.68 -8.62
N MET A 206 9.93 16.13 -7.38
CA MET A 206 11.03 16.53 -6.50
C MET A 206 11.91 15.33 -6.08
N GLY A 207 11.30 14.22 -5.64
CA GLY A 207 12.03 13.00 -5.30
C GLY A 207 12.81 12.43 -6.49
N LYS A 208 12.20 12.43 -7.68
CA LYS A 208 12.89 12.04 -8.93
C LYS A 208 14.00 13.00 -9.34
N TYR A 209 13.85 14.31 -9.10
CA TYR A 209 14.92 15.28 -9.31
C TYR A 209 16.16 14.97 -8.45
N TYR A 210 15.97 14.49 -7.22
CA TYR A 210 17.07 14.01 -6.37
C TYR A 210 17.62 12.62 -6.75
N GLY A 211 17.03 11.95 -7.75
CA GLY A 211 17.42 10.61 -8.17
C GLY A 211 17.05 9.52 -7.17
N LEU A 212 16.02 9.74 -6.34
CA LEU A 212 15.58 8.81 -5.31
C LEU A 212 14.31 8.06 -5.71
N PRO A 213 14.10 6.83 -5.19
CA PRO A 213 12.78 6.23 -5.17
C PRO A 213 11.80 7.12 -4.40
N VAL A 214 10.54 7.14 -4.84
CA VAL A 214 9.50 8.00 -4.31
C VAL A 214 8.36 7.14 -3.77
N TYR A 215 8.06 7.38 -2.51
CA TYR A 215 6.87 6.88 -1.83
C TYR A 215 5.87 8.03 -1.69
N ILE A 216 4.61 7.81 -2.04
CA ILE A 216 3.53 8.80 -1.83
C ILE A 216 2.25 8.14 -1.33
N ASN A 217 1.45 8.91 -0.59
CA ASN A 217 0.13 8.47 -0.14
C ASN A 217 -0.94 8.94 -1.15
N VAL A 218 -1.35 8.02 -2.03
CA VAL A 218 -2.45 8.17 -2.99
C VAL A 218 -3.22 6.84 -3.11
N GLY A 219 -4.37 6.86 -3.77
CA GLY A 219 -5.27 5.70 -3.78
C GLY A 219 -6.03 5.55 -2.46
N LEU A 220 -6.08 6.60 -1.64
CA LEU A 220 -6.83 6.67 -0.39
C LEU A 220 -8.21 7.29 -0.63
N THR A 221 -9.06 7.27 0.39
CA THR A 221 -10.38 7.91 0.33
C THR A 221 -10.83 8.43 1.69
N ASP A 222 -11.51 9.56 1.68
CA ASP A 222 -12.21 10.11 2.85
C ASP A 222 -13.59 9.45 3.06
N SER A 223 -14.06 8.65 2.08
CA SER A 223 -15.29 7.85 2.18
C SER A 223 -15.15 6.73 3.20
N LYS A 224 -16.24 6.44 3.90
CA LYS A 224 -16.27 5.40 4.96
C LYS A 224 -16.64 4.05 4.36
N THR A 225 -17.03 4.00 3.09
CA THR A 225 -17.65 2.84 2.46
C THR A 225 -17.25 2.76 1.00
N VAL A 226 -17.48 1.61 0.37
CA VAL A 226 -17.23 1.44 -1.06
C VAL A 226 -18.38 2.05 -1.85
N ASP A 227 -18.21 3.32 -2.23
CA ASP A 227 -19.20 4.10 -2.98
C ASP A 227 -18.57 4.91 -4.13
N ALA A 228 -19.37 5.78 -4.73
CA ALA A 228 -18.93 6.65 -5.81
C ALA A 228 -17.83 7.63 -5.37
N GLN A 229 -17.87 8.11 -4.12
CA GLN A 229 -16.83 8.97 -3.56
C GLN A 229 -15.50 8.21 -3.53
N ALA A 230 -15.50 7.01 -2.94
CA ALA A 230 -14.30 6.17 -2.87
C ALA A 230 -13.71 5.88 -4.25
N GLY A 231 -14.56 5.51 -5.23
CA GLY A 231 -14.10 5.23 -6.59
C GLY A 231 -13.43 6.44 -7.27
N ILE A 232 -13.98 7.64 -7.12
CA ILE A 232 -13.43 8.87 -7.72
C ILE A 232 -12.10 9.24 -7.06
N GLU A 233 -12.08 9.26 -5.72
CA GLU A 233 -10.94 9.64 -4.90
C GLU A 233 -9.73 8.72 -5.11
N VAL A 234 -9.95 7.41 -4.99
CA VAL A 234 -8.90 6.39 -5.20
C VAL A 234 -8.40 6.45 -6.64
N GLY A 235 -9.31 6.45 -7.63
CA GLY A 235 -8.95 6.37 -9.04
C GLY A 235 -8.13 7.57 -9.52
N ILE A 236 -8.57 8.80 -9.21
CA ILE A 236 -7.88 10.02 -9.67
C ILE A 236 -6.52 10.16 -9.00
N THR A 237 -6.43 9.99 -7.69
CA THR A 237 -5.16 10.19 -6.98
C THR A 237 -4.13 9.14 -7.38
N LEU A 238 -4.54 7.88 -7.53
CA LEU A 238 -3.64 6.78 -7.88
C LEU A 238 -3.09 6.93 -9.31
N VAL A 239 -3.94 7.26 -10.29
CA VAL A 239 -3.47 7.43 -11.69
C VAL A 239 -2.52 8.63 -11.82
N LEU A 240 -2.77 9.73 -11.10
CA LEU A 240 -1.89 10.90 -11.11
C LEU A 240 -0.55 10.60 -10.45
N GLY A 241 -0.55 9.91 -9.31
CA GLY A 241 0.67 9.45 -8.65
C GLY A 241 1.50 8.54 -9.55
N ALA A 242 0.86 7.53 -10.16
CA ALA A 242 1.51 6.59 -11.06
C ALA A 242 2.09 7.27 -12.32
N LEU A 243 1.31 8.09 -13.02
CA LEU A 243 1.77 8.79 -14.23
C LEU A 243 2.85 9.84 -13.93
N SER A 244 2.92 10.36 -12.70
CA SER A 244 4.02 11.24 -12.28
C SER A 244 5.34 10.50 -12.03
N GLY A 245 5.30 9.17 -11.97
CA GLY A 245 6.47 8.29 -11.87
C GLY A 245 6.80 7.82 -10.45
N ALA A 246 5.88 7.90 -9.48
CA ALA A 246 6.12 7.40 -8.14
C ALA A 246 6.33 5.87 -8.12
N ASP A 247 7.10 5.37 -7.16
CA ASP A 247 7.52 3.96 -7.12
C ASP A 247 6.71 3.14 -6.12
N ILE A 248 6.26 3.76 -5.02
CA ILE A 248 5.55 3.07 -3.95
C ILE A 248 4.32 3.88 -3.55
N PHE A 249 3.19 3.19 -3.47
CA PHE A 249 1.91 3.70 -2.99
C PHE A 249 1.52 2.91 -1.75
N GLY A 250 1.18 3.58 -0.67
CA GLY A 250 0.90 2.87 0.59
C GLY A 250 -0.44 3.20 1.22
N HIS A 251 -0.72 2.48 2.30
CA HIS A 251 -1.89 2.64 3.17
C HIS A 251 -3.25 2.32 2.51
N LEU A 252 -3.27 1.42 1.52
CA LEU A 252 -4.51 0.87 0.98
C LEU A 252 -5.25 0.03 2.04
N GLY A 253 -6.57 0.00 1.94
CA GLY A 253 -7.48 -0.67 2.86
C GLY A 253 -8.00 0.22 3.99
N ILE A 254 -7.56 1.48 4.08
CA ILE A 254 -8.13 2.46 5.01
C ILE A 254 -9.57 2.83 4.60
N SER A 255 -10.45 2.93 5.60
CA SER A 255 -11.79 3.51 5.50
C SER A 255 -11.84 4.84 6.26
N GLY A 256 -12.33 5.87 5.57
CA GLY A 256 -12.34 7.24 6.06
C GLY A 256 -10.94 7.83 6.22
N VAL A 257 -10.86 8.88 7.02
CA VAL A 257 -9.61 9.64 7.26
C VAL A 257 -8.76 8.92 8.32
N ASP A 258 -8.15 7.77 7.95
CA ASP A 258 -7.38 6.91 8.86
C ASP A 258 -8.20 6.39 10.05
N GLN A 259 -9.49 6.11 9.81
CA GLN A 259 -10.44 5.87 10.91
C GLN A 259 -10.63 4.40 11.26
N ALA A 260 -10.37 3.51 10.31
CA ALA A 260 -10.41 2.06 10.46
C ALA A 260 -9.88 1.36 9.21
N SER A 261 -9.55 0.08 9.35
CA SER A 261 -9.26 -0.83 8.23
C SER A 261 -10.51 -1.53 7.70
N SER A 262 -10.60 -1.63 6.38
CA SER A 262 -11.66 -2.29 5.62
C SER A 262 -11.08 -3.19 4.53
N LEU A 263 -11.27 -4.51 4.68
CA LEU A 263 -10.92 -5.43 3.60
C LEU A 263 -11.79 -5.22 2.38
N THR A 264 -13.06 -4.85 2.54
CA THR A 264 -13.94 -4.54 1.41
C THR A 264 -13.39 -3.37 0.58
N MET A 265 -12.87 -2.33 1.25
CA MET A 265 -12.17 -1.23 0.57
C MET A 265 -10.90 -1.70 -0.13
N LEU A 266 -10.08 -2.53 0.53
CA LEU A 266 -8.86 -3.09 -0.07
C LEU A 266 -9.16 -3.89 -1.34
N ILE A 267 -10.23 -4.69 -1.35
CA ILE A 267 -10.66 -5.45 -2.54
C ILE A 267 -11.04 -4.52 -3.69
N MET A 268 -11.72 -3.41 -3.41
CA MET A 268 -12.03 -2.41 -4.44
C MET A 268 -10.77 -1.73 -4.95
N GLN A 269 -9.86 -1.37 -4.06
CA GLN A 269 -8.58 -0.75 -4.42
C GLN A 269 -7.70 -1.68 -5.26
N ASP A 270 -7.64 -2.99 -4.97
CA ASP A 270 -6.93 -3.98 -5.81
C ASP A 270 -7.39 -3.94 -7.28
N GLU A 271 -8.69 -3.87 -7.52
CA GLU A 271 -9.24 -3.74 -8.88
C GLU A 271 -8.87 -2.40 -9.53
N VAL A 272 -8.89 -1.30 -8.76
CA VAL A 272 -8.49 0.02 -9.26
C VAL A 272 -6.99 0.05 -9.58
N ILE A 273 -6.14 -0.61 -8.79
CA ILE A 273 -4.71 -0.75 -9.10
C ILE A 273 -4.55 -1.48 -10.43
N GLY A 274 -5.21 -2.63 -10.64
CA GLY A 274 -5.15 -3.35 -11.92
C GLY A 274 -5.61 -2.50 -13.12
N TYR A 275 -6.61 -1.64 -12.92
CA TYR A 275 -7.03 -0.65 -13.91
C TYR A 275 -5.94 0.38 -14.21
N VAL A 276 -5.29 0.92 -13.18
CA VAL A 276 -4.19 1.89 -13.30
C VAL A 276 -2.95 1.23 -13.92
N GLU A 277 -2.60 0.01 -13.56
CA GLU A 277 -1.49 -0.74 -14.16
C GLU A 277 -1.72 -0.96 -15.67
N ARG A 278 -2.96 -1.23 -16.10
CA ARG A 278 -3.28 -1.25 -17.53
C ARG A 278 -2.98 0.09 -18.19
N ILE A 279 -3.30 1.22 -17.55
CA ILE A 279 -2.95 2.55 -18.08
C ILE A 279 -1.44 2.70 -18.18
N MET A 280 -0.71 2.35 -17.12
CA MET A 280 0.75 2.47 -17.04
C MET A 280 1.49 1.62 -18.07
N ARG A 281 0.90 0.50 -18.51
CA ARG A 281 1.44 -0.32 -19.60
C ARG A 281 1.54 0.44 -20.94
N GLY A 282 0.77 1.51 -21.12
CA GLY A 282 0.72 2.27 -22.36
C GLY A 282 0.19 1.44 -23.54
N PHE A 283 0.73 1.72 -24.73
CA PHE A 283 0.44 1.00 -25.96
C PHE A 283 1.65 1.00 -26.90
N GLU A 284 1.77 -0.05 -27.71
CA GLU A 284 2.86 -0.23 -28.66
C GLU A 284 2.51 0.42 -30.00
N ILE A 285 3.47 1.12 -30.61
CA ILE A 285 3.34 1.71 -31.94
C ILE A 285 4.27 0.97 -32.90
N SER A 286 3.69 0.22 -33.83
CA SER A 286 4.40 -0.49 -34.90
C SER A 286 3.47 -0.67 -36.11
N ASP A 287 4.01 -1.11 -37.24
CA ASP A 287 3.22 -1.37 -38.45
C ASP A 287 2.08 -2.39 -38.20
N GLU A 288 2.34 -3.42 -37.38
CA GLU A 288 1.33 -4.41 -36.98
C GLU A 288 0.24 -3.81 -36.09
N THR A 289 0.59 -2.95 -35.12
CA THR A 289 -0.41 -2.38 -34.19
C THR A 289 -1.22 -1.25 -34.82
N PHE A 290 -0.71 -0.61 -35.88
CA PHE A 290 -1.52 0.28 -36.72
C PHE A 290 -2.63 -0.47 -37.47
N GLY A 291 -2.36 -1.70 -37.92
CA GLY A 291 -3.37 -2.55 -38.57
C GLY A 291 -3.92 -1.96 -39.88
N LEU A 292 -3.10 -1.23 -40.64
CA LEU A 292 -3.57 -0.56 -41.87
C LEU A 292 -4.12 -1.57 -42.90
N ASP A 293 -3.49 -2.74 -43.04
CA ASP A 293 -3.92 -3.78 -43.96
C ASP A 293 -5.30 -4.35 -43.59
N VAL A 294 -5.56 -4.59 -42.30
CA VAL A 294 -6.87 -5.08 -41.85
C VAL A 294 -7.96 -4.02 -42.00
N ILE A 295 -7.61 -2.74 -41.82
CA ILE A 295 -8.53 -1.62 -42.08
C ILE A 295 -8.92 -1.59 -43.55
N ASP A 296 -7.95 -1.67 -44.47
CA ASP A 296 -8.21 -1.64 -45.92
C ASP A 296 -9.08 -2.83 -46.37
N ALA A 297 -8.78 -4.03 -45.87
CA ALA A 297 -9.56 -5.24 -46.15
C ALA A 297 -11.02 -5.11 -45.67
N VAL A 298 -11.25 -4.70 -44.42
CA VAL A 298 -12.60 -4.58 -43.85
C VAL A 298 -13.44 -3.52 -44.57
N VAL A 299 -12.82 -2.39 -44.94
CA VAL A 299 -13.49 -1.31 -45.69
C VAL A 299 -13.86 -1.78 -47.09
N SER A 300 -12.96 -2.50 -47.77
CA SER A 300 -13.17 -2.99 -49.13
C SER A 300 -14.28 -4.06 -49.22
N GLU A 301 -14.38 -4.91 -48.20
CA GLU A 301 -15.35 -6.02 -48.17
C GLU A 301 -16.72 -5.61 -47.57
N GLY A 302 -16.80 -4.45 -46.92
CA GLY A 302 -18.03 -3.98 -46.26
C GLY A 302 -18.37 -4.79 -45.01
N GLY A 303 -17.40 -4.97 -44.10
CA GLY A 303 -17.51 -5.84 -42.92
C GLY A 303 -17.26 -5.18 -41.56
N THR A 304 -16.93 -5.99 -40.57
CA THR A 304 -16.47 -5.56 -39.23
C THR A 304 -15.17 -6.27 -38.86
N PHE A 305 -14.50 -5.81 -37.80
CA PHE A 305 -13.24 -6.39 -37.34
C PHE A 305 -13.41 -7.69 -36.54
N LEU A 306 -14.64 -8.08 -36.17
CA LEU A 306 -14.91 -9.19 -35.24
C LEU A 306 -14.36 -10.55 -35.72
N SER A 307 -14.40 -10.81 -37.03
CA SER A 307 -13.92 -12.05 -37.63
C SER A 307 -12.48 -11.96 -38.14
N GLN A 308 -11.78 -10.85 -37.89
CA GLN A 308 -10.43 -10.64 -38.42
C GLN A 308 -9.39 -11.32 -37.53
N GLU A 309 -8.44 -12.00 -38.16
CA GLU A 309 -7.34 -12.68 -37.46
C GLU A 309 -6.50 -11.70 -36.63
N HIS A 310 -6.35 -10.45 -37.09
CA HIS A 310 -5.73 -9.37 -36.30
C HIS A 310 -6.41 -9.18 -34.95
N THR A 311 -7.75 -9.14 -34.91
CA THR A 311 -8.49 -8.98 -33.66
C THR A 311 -8.28 -10.18 -32.73
N VAL A 312 -8.32 -11.41 -33.26
CA VAL A 312 -8.11 -12.63 -32.47
C VAL A 312 -6.73 -12.63 -31.80
N ARG A 313 -5.69 -12.24 -32.54
CA ARG A 313 -4.31 -12.21 -32.05
C ARG A 313 -4.07 -11.14 -30.97
N HIS A 314 -4.67 -9.96 -31.11
CA HIS A 314 -4.33 -8.81 -30.26
C HIS A 314 -5.32 -8.53 -29.13
N PHE A 315 -6.61 -8.87 -29.28
CA PHE A 315 -7.68 -8.43 -28.37
C PHE A 315 -7.41 -8.72 -26.89
N ARG A 316 -6.99 -9.95 -26.56
CA ARG A 316 -6.73 -10.34 -25.16
C ARG A 316 -5.44 -9.73 -24.59
N LYS A 317 -4.48 -9.40 -25.46
CA LYS A 317 -3.24 -8.72 -25.07
C LYS A 317 -3.51 -7.24 -24.82
N GLU A 318 -4.30 -6.60 -25.68
CA GLU A 318 -4.56 -5.16 -25.64
C GLU A 318 -5.58 -4.74 -24.58
N LEU A 319 -6.63 -5.53 -24.34
CA LEU A 319 -7.68 -5.14 -23.40
C LEU A 319 -7.41 -5.63 -21.98
N TRP A 320 -7.93 -4.86 -21.03
CA TRP A 320 -8.04 -5.27 -19.63
C TRP A 320 -9.48 -5.69 -19.32
N PHE A 321 -9.59 -6.81 -18.61
CA PHE A 321 -10.85 -7.44 -18.25
C PHE A 321 -11.07 -7.29 -16.75
N PRO A 322 -12.09 -6.54 -16.32
CA PRO A 322 -12.36 -6.33 -14.91
C PRO A 322 -12.79 -7.61 -14.20
N THR A 323 -12.48 -7.69 -12.90
CA THR A 323 -13.00 -8.73 -12.00
C THR A 323 -14.17 -8.22 -11.15
N LEU A 324 -14.28 -6.90 -10.96
CA LEU A 324 -15.32 -6.26 -10.15
C LEU A 324 -16.08 -5.14 -10.89
N LEU A 325 -15.52 -4.50 -11.92
CA LEU A 325 -16.27 -3.52 -12.72
C LEU A 325 -17.23 -4.24 -13.69
N ASP A 326 -18.53 -4.08 -13.46
CA ASP A 326 -19.56 -4.70 -14.28
C ASP A 326 -19.60 -4.10 -15.70
N ARG A 327 -19.66 -4.98 -16.71
CA ARG A 327 -19.85 -4.64 -18.13
C ARG A 327 -20.95 -5.50 -18.77
N GLN A 328 -21.81 -6.11 -17.96
CA GLN A 328 -22.87 -6.99 -18.45
C GLN A 328 -23.97 -6.18 -19.15
N PHE A 329 -24.74 -6.85 -19.99
CA PHE A 329 -26.00 -6.27 -20.47
C PHE A 329 -26.98 -6.09 -19.31
N TRP A 330 -27.78 -5.04 -19.38
CA TRP A 330 -28.73 -4.66 -18.32
C TRP A 330 -29.58 -5.82 -17.81
N GLN A 331 -30.16 -6.63 -18.71
CA GLN A 331 -31.03 -7.74 -18.30
C GLN A 331 -30.25 -8.83 -17.54
N ALA A 332 -29.04 -9.17 -18.00
CA ALA A 332 -28.20 -10.15 -17.32
C ALA A 332 -27.80 -9.68 -15.91
N TRP A 333 -27.40 -8.41 -15.78
CA TRP A 333 -27.10 -7.80 -14.48
C TRP A 333 -28.32 -7.79 -13.55
N ARG A 334 -29.50 -7.46 -14.07
CA ARG A 334 -30.77 -7.48 -13.32
C ARG A 334 -31.13 -8.88 -12.84
N ASP A 335 -30.94 -9.89 -13.69
CA ASP A 335 -31.24 -11.29 -13.37
C ASP A 335 -30.23 -11.89 -12.37
N ASP A 336 -28.98 -11.39 -12.36
CA ASP A 336 -27.98 -11.67 -11.31
C ASP A 336 -28.10 -10.71 -10.10
N ASN A 337 -29.34 -10.44 -9.68
CA ASN A 337 -29.67 -9.66 -8.47
C ASN A 337 -29.19 -8.21 -8.44
N ALA A 338 -28.81 -7.62 -9.58
CA ALA A 338 -28.43 -6.21 -9.68
C ALA A 338 -27.35 -5.79 -8.67
N LYS A 339 -26.34 -6.66 -8.47
CA LYS A 339 -25.27 -6.43 -7.48
C LYS A 339 -24.56 -5.11 -7.74
N ASP A 340 -24.26 -4.38 -6.67
CA ASP A 340 -23.44 -3.18 -6.70
C ASP A 340 -21.95 -3.48 -6.45
N MET A 341 -21.11 -2.44 -6.45
CA MET A 341 -19.66 -2.61 -6.25
C MET A 341 -19.34 -3.20 -4.89
N MET A 342 -19.99 -2.70 -3.82
CA MET A 342 -19.78 -3.19 -2.47
C MET A 342 -20.11 -4.68 -2.36
N THR A 343 -21.24 -5.11 -2.89
CA THR A 343 -21.67 -6.52 -2.86
C THR A 343 -20.64 -7.42 -3.54
N ARG A 344 -20.16 -7.04 -4.73
CA ARG A 344 -19.12 -7.80 -5.45
C ARG A 344 -17.80 -7.85 -4.68
N CYS A 345 -17.40 -6.76 -4.03
CA CYS A 345 -16.20 -6.73 -3.19
C CYS A 345 -16.32 -7.69 -2.00
N ILE A 346 -17.48 -7.70 -1.32
CA ILE A 346 -17.76 -8.61 -0.21
C ILE A 346 -17.72 -10.07 -0.66
N GLU A 347 -18.33 -10.38 -1.81
CA GLU A 347 -18.30 -11.73 -2.40
C GLU A 347 -16.86 -12.18 -2.72
N LYS A 348 -16.05 -11.34 -3.37
CA LYS A 348 -14.63 -11.64 -3.67
C LYS A 348 -13.81 -11.82 -2.39
N LYS A 349 -13.99 -10.96 -1.38
CA LYS A 349 -13.35 -11.09 -0.07
C LYS A 349 -13.69 -12.44 0.59
N ASN A 350 -14.98 -12.78 0.67
CA ASN A 350 -15.42 -14.03 1.30
C ASN A 350 -14.94 -15.28 0.53
N MET A 351 -14.88 -15.20 -0.80
CA MET A 351 -14.29 -16.24 -1.63
C MET A 351 -12.81 -16.45 -1.31
N ILE A 352 -12.03 -15.37 -1.18
CA ILE A 352 -10.60 -15.41 -0.81
C ILE A 352 -10.44 -16.07 0.55
N LEU A 353 -11.15 -15.58 1.58
CA LEU A 353 -11.07 -16.10 2.95
C LEU A 353 -11.43 -17.59 3.05
N LYS A 354 -12.31 -18.08 2.17
CA LYS A 354 -12.71 -19.48 2.13
C LYS A 354 -11.68 -20.38 1.44
N ASN A 355 -11.08 -19.89 0.36
CA ASN A 355 -10.36 -20.74 -0.60
C ASN A 355 -8.84 -20.52 -0.61
N HIS A 356 -8.37 -19.31 -0.32
CA HIS A 356 -6.94 -18.99 -0.33
C HIS A 356 -6.26 -19.47 0.95
N LYS A 357 -5.10 -20.09 0.79
CA LYS A 357 -4.23 -20.49 1.90
C LYS A 357 -2.81 -20.08 1.52
N PRO A 358 -2.21 -19.12 2.24
CA PRO A 358 -0.82 -18.76 2.03
C PRO A 358 0.08 -19.99 2.13
N LYS A 359 1.22 -19.96 1.43
CA LYS A 359 2.20 -21.03 1.54
C LYS A 359 2.70 -21.09 2.99
N PRO A 360 2.58 -22.23 3.68
CA PRO A 360 3.02 -22.33 5.06
C PRO A 360 4.55 -22.23 5.13
N ILE A 361 5.03 -21.61 6.20
CA ILE A 361 6.44 -21.73 6.63
C ILE A 361 6.71 -23.18 7.08
N ASP A 362 7.95 -23.63 6.93
CA ASP A 362 8.35 -24.97 7.36
C ASP A 362 8.46 -25.09 8.88
N ASP A 363 8.42 -26.33 9.38
CA ASP A 363 8.38 -26.63 10.81
C ASP A 363 9.63 -26.14 11.57
N ASP A 364 10.80 -26.06 10.92
CA ASP A 364 12.03 -25.63 11.57
C ASP A 364 12.07 -24.09 11.66
N THR A 365 11.66 -23.39 10.60
CA THR A 365 11.45 -21.93 10.64
C THR A 365 10.42 -21.55 11.71
N GLU A 366 9.30 -22.27 11.81
CA GLU A 366 8.27 -21.98 12.81
C GLU A 366 8.78 -22.20 14.25
N LYS A 367 9.66 -23.18 14.50
CA LYS A 367 10.31 -23.34 15.80
C LYS A 367 11.20 -22.16 16.15
N GLU A 368 11.99 -21.66 15.20
CA GLU A 368 12.85 -20.49 15.43
C GLU A 368 12.02 -19.22 15.65
N ILE A 369 10.95 -18.98 14.89
CA ILE A 369 10.02 -17.87 15.15
C ILE A 369 9.46 -17.94 16.59
N ARG A 370 8.99 -19.12 17.03
CA ARG A 370 8.45 -19.30 18.40
C ARG A 370 9.49 -19.01 19.48
N LYS A 371 10.74 -19.40 19.24
CA LYS A 371 11.86 -19.14 20.14
C LYS A 371 12.16 -17.64 20.22
N VAL A 372 12.23 -16.93 19.09
CA VAL A 372 12.39 -15.47 19.05
C VAL A 372 11.25 -14.77 19.81
N LEU A 373 9.99 -15.16 19.57
CA LEU A 373 8.84 -14.59 20.27
C LEU A 373 8.91 -14.83 21.79
N SER A 374 9.36 -16.01 22.21
CA SER A 374 9.50 -16.33 23.64
C SER A 374 10.56 -15.47 24.33
N TYR A 375 11.70 -15.24 23.68
CA TYR A 375 12.72 -14.32 24.19
C TYR A 375 12.23 -12.87 24.21
N ALA A 376 11.52 -12.44 23.16
CA ALA A 376 10.95 -11.10 23.09
C ALA A 376 9.92 -10.86 24.20
N ILE A 377 9.06 -11.83 24.52
CA ILE A 377 8.13 -11.74 25.64
C ILE A 377 8.89 -11.56 26.97
N HIS A 378 9.91 -12.40 27.21
CA HIS A 378 10.67 -12.36 28.45
C HIS A 378 11.47 -11.06 28.65
N GLU A 379 12.04 -10.47 27.58
CA GLU A 379 12.85 -9.24 27.71
C GLU A 379 12.06 -7.94 27.59
N LEU A 380 10.91 -7.94 26.88
CA LEU A 380 10.16 -6.71 26.57
C LEU A 380 8.92 -6.52 27.45
N ILE A 381 8.43 -7.58 28.11
CA ILE A 381 7.20 -7.57 28.91
C ILE A 381 7.47 -7.95 30.36
N GLU A 382 8.15 -9.07 30.59
CA GLU A 382 8.51 -9.56 31.93
C GLU A 382 9.67 -8.77 32.54
#